data_AF-A0A948V5E7-F1
#
_entry.id   AF-A0A948V5E7-F1
#
_cell.length_a   1.000
_cell.length_b   1.000
_cell.length_c   1.000
_cell.angle_alpha   90.00
_cell.angle_beta   90.00
_cell.angle_gamma   90.00
#
_symmetry.space_group_name_H-M   'P 1'
#
loop_
_entity.id
_entity.type
_entity.pdbx_description
1 polymer ?
#
loop_
_entity_poly.entity_id
_entity_poly.type
_entity_poly.pdbx_seq_one_letter_code
_entity_poly.pdbx_strand_id
1 'polypeptide(L)' 'MDVTRTETQILQNTKGLPTDALQEILDFVQFIRVRKLKSSLGDLGMELSSLDRSEAGHLEEEFKNYKELYPKNE' A
#
# COMPACT_ATOMS: atom_id res chain seq x y z
N MET A 1 -23.23 14.36 -6.71
CA MET A 1 -22.97 14.19 -8.17
C MET A 1 -23.68 12.94 -8.61
N ASP A 2 -24.39 12.99 -9.73
CA ASP A 2 -25.12 11.83 -10.26
C ASP A 2 -24.15 10.93 -11.05
N VAL A 3 -24.02 9.68 -10.60
CA VAL A 3 -23.08 8.70 -11.17
C VAL A 3 -23.44 8.39 -12.63
N THR A 4 -24.74 8.27 -12.91
CA THR A 4 -25.25 7.94 -14.26
C THR A 4 -24.93 9.03 -15.29
N ARG A 5 -24.98 10.30 -14.89
CA ARG A 5 -24.57 11.43 -15.74
C ARG A 5 -23.09 11.37 -16.08
N THR A 6 -22.25 10.98 -15.13
CA THR A 6 -20.79 10.96 -15.31
C THR A 6 -20.36 9.81 -16.21
N GLU A 7 -20.96 8.62 -16.05
CA GLU A 7 -20.73 7.46 -16.93
C GLU A 7 -21.12 7.75 -18.38
N THR A 8 -22.27 8.39 -18.58
CA THR A 8 -22.75 8.80 -19.91
C THR A 8 -21.77 9.76 -20.58
N GLN A 9 -21.23 10.72 -19.83
CA GLN A 9 -20.24 11.65 -20.35
C GLN A 9 -18.93 10.96 -20.75
N ILE A 10 -18.44 10.01 -19.94
CA ILE A 10 -17.24 9.23 -20.28
C ILE A 10 -17.46 8.49 -21.60
N LEU A 11 -18.57 7.75 -21.73
CA LEU A 11 -18.90 7.00 -22.95
C LEU A 11 -18.99 7.89 -24.19
N GLN A 12 -19.57 9.09 -24.05
CA GLN A 12 -19.65 10.04 -25.16
C GLN A 12 -18.28 10.59 -25.56
N ASN A 13 -17.41 10.89 -24.59
CA ASN A 13 -16.09 11.47 -24.86
C ASN A 13 -15.05 10.44 -25.32
N THR A 14 -15.26 9.15 -25.05
CA THR A 14 -14.37 8.09 -25.55
C THR A 14 -14.81 7.52 -26.89
N LYS A 15 -15.99 7.89 -27.39
CA LYS A 15 -16.53 7.36 -28.65
C LYS A 15 -15.73 7.89 -29.84
N GLY A 16 -15.23 6.97 -30.68
CA GLY A 16 -14.48 7.32 -31.88
C GLY A 16 -13.01 7.63 -31.64
N LEU A 17 -12.51 7.44 -30.41
CA LEU A 17 -11.08 7.50 -30.14
C LEU A 17 -10.34 6.34 -30.82
N PRO A 18 -9.10 6.57 -31.29
CA PRO A 18 -8.20 5.52 -31.73
C PRO A 18 -7.98 4.44 -30.64
N THR A 19 -7.69 3.22 -31.07
CA THR A 19 -7.53 2.06 -30.18
C THR A 19 -6.45 2.26 -29.12
N ASP A 20 -5.33 2.88 -29.52
CA ASP A 20 -4.22 3.31 -28.68
C ASP A 20 -4.67 4.27 -27.57
N ALA A 21 -5.46 5.28 -27.90
CA ALA A 21 -6.01 6.20 -26.90
C ALA A 21 -7.01 5.52 -25.94
N LEU A 22 -7.81 4.56 -26.43
CA LEU A 22 -8.70 3.77 -25.57
C LEU A 22 -7.92 2.86 -24.63
N GLN A 23 -6.79 2.31 -25.08
CA GLN A 23 -5.92 1.48 -24.25
C GLN A 23 -5.31 2.30 -23.11
N GLU A 24 -4.83 3.52 -23.37
CA GLU A 24 -4.33 4.42 -22.31
C GLU A 24 -5.40 4.74 -21.26
N ILE A 25 -6.66 4.93 -21.68
CA ILE A 25 -7.77 5.16 -20.77
C ILE A 25 -8.04 3.92 -19.90
N LEU A 26 -7.99 2.73 -20.46
CA LEU A 26 -8.14 1.47 -19.70
C LEU A 26 -7.02 1.31 -18.67
N ASP A 27 -5.78 1.56 -19.08
CA ASP A 27 -4.61 1.47 -18.21
C ASP A 27 -4.73 2.46 -17.04
N PHE A 28 -5.20 3.69 -17.32
CA PHE A 28 -5.47 4.68 -16.30
C PHE A 28 -6.59 4.27 -15.33
N VAL A 29 -7.70 3.72 -15.83
CA VAL A 29 -8.79 3.20 -14.98
C VAL A 29 -8.28 2.09 -14.07
N GLN A 30 -7.47 1.17 -14.61
CA GLN A 30 -6.86 0.09 -13.84
C GLN A 30 -5.91 0.62 -12.76
N PHE A 31 -5.08 1.60 -13.09
CA PHE A 31 -4.25 2.32 -12.13
C PHE A 31 -5.08 2.91 -10.99
N ILE A 32 -6.19 3.59 -11.27
CA ILE A 32 -7.06 4.18 -10.26
C ILE A 32 -7.67 3.11 -9.34
N ARG A 33 -8.09 1.97 -9.88
CA ARG A 33 -8.62 0.84 -9.10
C ARG A 33 -7.56 0.29 -8.15
N VAL A 34 -6.36 0.01 -8.65
CA VAL A 34 -5.24 -0.50 -7.85
C VAL A 34 -4.81 0.53 -6.81
N ARG A 35 -4.75 1.82 -7.16
CA ARG A 35 -4.43 2.90 -6.23
C ARG A 35 -5.45 3.01 -5.10
N LYS A 36 -6.74 2.89 -5.39
CA LYS A 36 -7.78 2.91 -4.34
C LYS A 36 -7.69 1.70 -3.42
N LEU A 37 -7.36 0.52 -3.96
CA LEU A 37 -7.10 -0.68 -3.18
C LEU A 37 -5.86 -0.50 -2.29
N LYS A 38 -4.74 -0.02 -2.83
CA LYS A 38 -3.53 0.28 -2.03
C LYS A 38 -3.72 1.43 -1.04
N SER A 39 -4.63 2.36 -1.32
CA SER A 39 -5.01 3.43 -0.41
C SER A 39 -5.84 2.95 0.78
N SER A 40 -6.24 1.67 0.86
CA SER A 40 -6.65 1.04 2.12
C SER A 40 -5.44 0.72 3.01
N LEU A 41 -4.52 1.67 3.08
CA LEU A 41 -3.25 1.77 3.81
C LEU A 41 -3.36 1.55 5.34
N GLY A 42 -4.51 1.09 5.84
CA GLY A 42 -4.60 0.45 7.16
C GLY A 42 -3.75 -0.83 7.25
N ASP A 43 -3.40 -1.45 6.12
CA ASP A 43 -2.60 -2.68 6.09
C ASP A 43 -1.10 -2.41 6.31
N LEU A 44 -0.55 -1.33 5.75
CA LEU A 44 0.87 -1.00 5.91
C LEU A 44 1.22 -0.68 7.37
N GLY A 45 0.30 -0.03 8.10
CA GLY A 45 0.48 0.22 9.53
C GLY A 45 0.51 -1.08 10.35
N MET A 46 -0.30 -2.08 9.98
CA MET A 46 -0.28 -3.40 10.63
C MET A 46 0.96 -4.20 10.27
N GLU A 47 1.40 -4.18 9.01
CA GLU A 47 2.63 -4.83 8.57
C GLU A 47 3.86 -4.23 9.27
N LEU A 48 3.97 -2.90 9.33
CA LEU A 48 5.05 -2.22 10.04
C LEU A 48 5.03 -2.48 11.55
N SER A 49 3.84 -2.47 12.17
CA SER A 49 3.69 -2.80 13.60
C SER A 49 4.04 -4.27 13.90
N SER A 50 3.81 -5.18 12.94
CA SER A 50 4.14 -6.59 13.09
C SER A 50 5.64 -6.84 12.94
N LEU A 51 6.30 -6.12 12.02
CA LEU A 51 7.76 -6.12 11.87
C LEU A 51 8.45 -5.59 13.14
N ASP A 52 7.97 -4.46 13.68
CA ASP A 52 8.52 -3.83 14.89
C ASP A 52 8.47 -4.76 16.12
N ARG A 53 7.36 -5.49 16.30
CA ARG A 53 7.22 -6.47 17.40
C ARG A 53 8.15 -7.68 17.24
N SER A 54 8.35 -8.16 16.01
CA SER A 54 9.23 -9.29 15.74
C SER A 54 10.69 -8.94 15.99
N GLU A 55 11.11 -7.74 15.59
CA GLU A 55 12.48 -7.25 15.83
C GLU A 55 12.73 -6.98 17.32
N ALA A 56 11.77 -6.40 18.04
CA ALA A 56 11.89 -6.16 19.48
C ALA A 56 12.08 -7.47 20.27
N GLY A 57 11.33 -8.53 19.94
CA GLY A 57 11.48 -9.84 20.57
C GLY A 57 12.84 -10.49 20.28
N HIS A 58 13.35 -10.32 19.06
CA HIS A 58 14.66 -10.83 18.68
C HIS A 58 15.79 -10.14 19.46
N LEU A 59 15.72 -8.82 19.60
CA LEU A 59 16.67 -8.05 20.39
C LEU A 59 16.59 -8.41 21.89
N GLU A 60 15.40 -8.60 22.46
CA GLU A 60 15.27 -9.04 23.84
C GLU A 60 15.94 -10.40 24.09
N GLU A 61 15.85 -11.33 23.13
CA GLU A 61 16.49 -12.63 23.22
C GLU A 61 18.01 -12.55 23.07
N GLU A 62 18.52 -11.78 22.11
CA GLU A 62 19.96 -11.53 21.93
C GLU A 62 20.61 -10.87 23.16
N PHE A 63 19.89 -9.98 23.83
CA PHE A 63 20.39 -9.22 24.97
C PHE A 63 20.01 -9.82 26.34
N LYS A 64 19.28 -10.94 26.37
CA LYS A 64 18.78 -11.58 27.60
C LYS A 64 19.86 -11.82 28.65
N ASN A 65 21.07 -12.19 28.21
CA ASN A 65 22.21 -12.48 29.08
C ASN A 65 23.33 -11.45 28.97
N TYR A 66 23.07 -10.29 28.35
CA TYR A 66 24.10 -9.29 28.07
C TYR A 66 24.80 -8.79 29.34
N LYS A 67 24.05 -8.61 30.44
CA LYS A 67 24.60 -8.17 31.74
C LYS A 67 25.48 -9.22 32.43
N GLU A 68 25.25 -10.50 32.14
CA GLU A 68 26.04 -11.61 32.67
C GLU A 68 27.32 -11.85 31.84
N LEU A 69 27.21 -11.69 30.51
CA LEU A 69 28.32 -11.85 29.57
C LEU A 69 29.27 -10.66 29.56
N TYR A 70 28.77 -9.47 29.89
CA TYR A 70 29.55 -8.22 29.96
C TYR A 70 29.32 -7.51 31.30
N PRO A 71 29.83 -8.08 32.41
CA PRO A 71 29.78 -7.40 33.69
C PRO A 71 30.58 -6.10 33.59
N LYS A 72 29.99 -5.00 34.05
CA LYS A 72 30.72 -3.74 34.17
C LYS A 72 31.74 -3.92 35.30
N ASN A 73 33.02 -3.88 34.97
CA ASN A 73 34.08 -3.78 35.96
C ASN A 73 34.02 -2.36 36.54
N GLU A 74 33.46 -2.20 37.74
CA GLU A 74 33.74 -1.06 38.63
C GLU A 74 35.08 -1.27 39.34
#